data_AF-A0A537UE74-F1
#
_entry.id   AF-A0A537UE74-F1
#
_cell.length_a   1.000
_cell.length_b   1.000
_cell.length_c   1.000
_cell.angle_alpha   90.00
_cell.angle_beta   90.00
_cell.angle_gamma   90.00
#
_symmetry.space_group_name_H-M   'P 1'
#
loop_
_entity.id
_entity.type
_entity.pdbx_description
1 polymer ?
#
loop_
_entity_poly.entity_id
_entity_poly.type
_entity_poly.pdbx_seq_one_letter_code
_entity_poly.pdbx_strand_id
1 'polypeptide(L)'
;FSSRVASSKSERAAENIAFGYDGFPKTLDQWIDSPQHRRNLLMHGASRVGVASAKSPTSQRTYWAMVIAGGYERSRSRSPSAKRTTSRHAEQACRIKLLGLCL
;
A
#
# COMPACT_ATOMS: atom_id res chain seq x y z
N PHE A 1 -4.64 19.08 -3.99
CA PHE A 1 -4.17 17.69 -4.15
C PHE A 1 -4.81 16.76 -3.13
N SER A 2 -4.62 16.96 -1.82
CA SER A 2 -5.06 16.04 -0.75
C SER A 2 -6.54 15.62 -0.81
N SER A 3 -7.46 16.55 -1.14
CA SER A 3 -8.89 16.22 -1.31
C SER A 3 -9.15 15.23 -2.45
N ARG A 4 -8.39 15.30 -3.56
CA ARG A 4 -8.55 14.41 -4.72
C ARG A 4 -8.08 12.99 -4.44
N VAL A 5 -7.09 12.83 -3.56
CA VAL A 5 -6.50 11.52 -3.23
C VAL A 5 -7.06 10.90 -1.95
N ALA A 6 -7.92 11.63 -1.21
CA ALA A 6 -8.48 11.17 0.06
C ALA A 6 -9.22 9.82 -0.05
N SER A 7 -9.97 9.61 -1.13
CA SER A 7 -10.71 8.36 -1.38
C SER A 7 -9.81 7.13 -1.61
N SER A 8 -8.53 7.34 -1.89
CA SER A 8 -7.59 6.23 -2.09
C SER A 8 -7.28 5.48 -0.79
N LYS A 9 -7.47 6.11 0.39
CA LYS A 9 -7.12 5.57 1.72
C LYS A 9 -5.62 5.30 1.92
N SER A 10 -4.75 6.00 1.20
CA SER A 10 -3.30 5.96 1.43
C SER A 10 -2.93 6.81 2.65
N GLU A 11 -2.03 6.34 3.52
CA GLU A 11 -1.41 7.19 4.54
C GLU A 11 -0.51 8.27 3.92
N ARG A 12 0.11 7.97 2.78
CA ARG A 12 1.07 8.86 2.11
C ARG A 12 0.76 8.95 0.62
N ALA A 13 0.80 10.16 0.08
CA ALA A 13 0.66 10.42 -1.35
C ALA A 13 1.53 11.61 -1.78
N ALA A 14 2.01 11.56 -3.02
CA ALA A 14 2.81 12.60 -3.66
C ALA A 14 2.38 12.80 -5.13
N GLU A 15 2.66 13.99 -5.67
CA GLU A 15 2.29 14.39 -7.04
C GLU A 15 3.49 14.97 -7.78
N ASN A 16 3.73 14.49 -9.00
CA ASN A 16 4.62 15.09 -9.97
C ASN A 16 3.81 15.57 -11.17
N ILE A 17 4.10 16.79 -11.64
CA ILE A 17 3.45 17.39 -12.81
C ILE A 17 4.54 17.83 -13.79
N ALA A 18 4.30 17.72 -15.08
CA ALA A 18 5.17 18.27 -16.12
C ALA A 18 4.37 18.76 -17.32
N PHE A 19 5.00 19.64 -18.10
CA PHE A 19 4.44 20.16 -19.33
C PHE A 19 5.56 20.30 -20.37
N GLY A 20 5.28 19.90 -21.61
CA GLY A 20 6.10 20.31 -22.75
C GLY A 20 6.79 19.18 -23.51
N TYR A 21 6.97 17.99 -22.93
CA TYR A 21 7.47 16.82 -23.64
C TYR A 21 6.33 15.94 -24.16
N ASP A 22 6.49 15.41 -25.37
CA ASP A 22 5.48 14.57 -26.02
C ASP A 22 5.44 13.13 -25.50
N GLY A 23 6.55 12.65 -24.93
CA GLY A 23 6.71 11.27 -24.50
C GLY A 23 6.94 11.15 -23.00
N PHE A 24 6.36 10.09 -22.43
CA PHE A 24 6.56 9.74 -21.02
C PHE A 24 8.05 9.58 -20.63
N PRO A 25 8.93 8.93 -21.43
CA PRO A 25 10.33 8.75 -21.02
C PRO A 25 11.05 10.06 -20.73
N LYS A 26 10.93 11.07 -21.61
CA LYS A 26 11.55 12.39 -21.38
C LYS A 26 10.96 13.11 -20.17
N THR A 27 9.66 12.95 -19.94
CA THR A 27 9.00 13.48 -18.74
C THR A 27 9.51 12.79 -17.47
N LEU A 28 9.71 11.47 -17.51
CA LEU A 28 10.27 10.73 -16.38
C LEU A 28 11.71 11.18 -16.09
N ASP A 29 12.54 11.34 -17.12
CA ASP A 29 13.90 11.87 -16.99
C ASP A 29 13.88 13.25 -16.33
N GLN A 30 12.96 14.14 -16.75
CA GLN A 30 12.80 15.46 -16.13
C GLN A 30 12.44 15.37 -14.63
N TRP A 31 11.56 14.45 -14.24
CA TRP A 31 11.23 14.25 -12.82
C TRP A 31 12.38 13.61 -12.04
N ILE A 32 13.14 12.72 -12.69
CA ILE A 32 14.34 12.12 -12.12
C ILE A 32 15.37 13.24 -11.84
N ASP A 33 15.68 14.08 -12.82
CA ASP A 33 16.75 15.09 -12.70
C ASP A 33 16.43 16.25 -11.75
N SER A 34 15.16 16.44 -11.39
CA SER A 34 14.75 17.45 -10.43
C SER A 34 14.71 16.91 -9.00
N PRO A 35 15.49 17.46 -8.03
CA PRO A 35 15.52 16.96 -6.65
C PRO A 35 14.14 16.95 -5.96
N GLN A 36 13.29 17.95 -6.22
CA GLN A 36 11.93 18.04 -5.68
C GLN A 36 11.06 16.89 -6.19
N HIS A 37 11.04 16.67 -7.51
CA HIS A 37 10.24 15.61 -8.13
C HIS A 37 10.78 14.22 -7.82
N ARG A 38 12.11 14.06 -7.77
CA ARG A 38 12.80 12.81 -7.44
C ARG A 38 12.47 12.33 -6.02
N ARG A 39 12.30 13.24 -5.06
CA ARG A 39 11.84 12.89 -3.70
C ARG A 39 10.47 12.22 -3.72
N ASN A 40 9.57 12.62 -4.61
CA ASN A 40 8.29 11.96 -4.79
C ASN A 40 8.44 10.57 -5.43
N LEU A 41 9.30 10.45 -6.46
CA LEU A 41 9.63 9.16 -7.08
C LEU A 41 10.20 8.14 -6.08
N LEU A 42 10.95 8.63 -5.09
CA LEU A 42 11.57 7.85 -4.02
C LEU A 42 10.73 7.84 -2.73
N MET A 43 9.42 8.10 -2.81
CA MET A 43 8.55 8.14 -1.64
C MET A 43 8.55 6.80 -0.90
N HIS A 44 8.99 6.81 0.36
CA HIS A 44 9.04 5.60 1.19
C HIS A 44 7.65 4.99 1.38
N GLY A 45 7.55 3.67 1.20
CA GLY A 45 6.30 2.93 1.34
C GLY A 45 5.31 3.12 0.19
N ALA A 46 5.74 3.75 -0.92
CA ALA A 46 5.00 3.75 -2.18
C ALA A 46 4.68 2.32 -2.63
N SER A 47 3.43 2.08 -3.01
CA SER A 47 2.99 0.77 -3.50
C SER A 47 2.02 0.88 -4.67
N ARG A 48 1.58 2.09 -5.03
CA ARG A 48 0.74 2.37 -6.19
C ARG A 48 1.22 3.63 -6.90
N VAL A 49 1.17 3.58 -8.23
CA VAL A 49 1.49 4.71 -9.10
C VAL A 49 0.40 4.81 -10.17
N GLY A 50 -0.07 6.02 -10.42
CA GLY A 50 -0.94 6.35 -11.55
C GLY A 50 -0.31 7.44 -12.39
N VAL A 51 -0.32 7.29 -13.71
CA VAL A 51 0.20 8.27 -14.67
C VAL A 51 -0.90 8.61 -15.66
N ALA A 52 -1.09 9.90 -15.93
CA ALA A 52 -2.02 10.41 -16.92
C ALA A 52 -1.39 11.52 -17.74
N SER A 53 -1.85 11.67 -18.97
CA SER A 53 -1.42 12.73 -19.87
C SER A 53 -2.60 13.31 -20.64
N ALA A 54 -2.52 14.60 -20.97
CA ALA A 54 -3.48 15.27 -21.83
C ALA A 54 -2.75 16.21 -22.79
N LYS A 55 -3.07 16.12 -24.09
CA LYS A 55 -2.50 17.01 -25.10
C LYS A 55 -3.32 18.29 -25.19
N SER A 56 -2.66 19.44 -25.10
CA SER A 56 -3.27 20.75 -25.28
C SER A 56 -3.75 20.92 -26.73
N PRO A 57 -5.01 21.29 -26.98
CA PRO A 57 -5.48 21.54 -28.35
C PRO A 57 -4.86 22.80 -28.96
N THR A 58 -4.43 23.77 -28.14
CA THR A 58 -3.85 25.04 -28.60
C THR A 58 -2.34 24.93 -28.81
N SER A 59 -1.60 24.46 -27.81
CA SER A 59 -0.14 24.41 -27.87
C SER A 59 0.42 23.12 -28.46
N GLN A 60 -0.42 22.10 -28.66
CA GLN A 60 -0.04 20.73 -29.00
C GLN A 60 0.96 20.08 -28.03
N ARG A 61 1.30 20.71 -26.91
CA ARG A 61 2.17 20.15 -25.89
C ARG A 61 1.37 19.27 -24.95
N THR A 62 2.04 18.28 -24.38
CA THR A 62 1.42 17.32 -23.46
C THR A 62 1.64 17.76 -22.02
N TYR A 63 0.56 17.78 -21.25
CA TYR A 63 0.57 17.81 -19.79
C TYR A 63 0.69 16.40 -19.25
N TRP A 64 1.51 16.22 -18.23
CA TRP A 64 1.71 14.95 -17.55
C TRP A 64 1.45 15.12 -16.07
N ALA A 65 0.78 14.14 -15.47
CA ALA A 65 0.60 14.03 -14.03
C ALA A 65 0.92 12.60 -13.59
N MET A 66 1.67 12.48 -12.50
CA MET A 66 1.93 11.23 -11.82
C MET A 66 1.54 11.38 -10.35
N VAL A 67 0.73 10.44 -9.86
CA VAL A 67 0.39 10.32 -8.44
C VAL A 67 1.01 9.04 -7.91
N ILE A 68 1.73 9.17 -6.80
CA ILE A 68 2.37 8.06 -6.10
C ILE A 68 1.69 7.95 -4.74
N ALA A 69 1.26 6.74 -4.38
CA ALA A 69 0.52 6.51 -3.15
C ALA A 69 1.02 5.25 -2.45
N GLY A 70 0.93 5.25 -1.13
CA GLY A 70 1.52 4.22 -0.30
C GLY A 70 1.05 4.28 1.14
N GLY A 71 1.58 3.37 1.96
CA GLY A 71 1.12 3.23 3.34
C GLY A 71 -0.38 2.98 3.42
N TYR A 72 -0.94 2.19 2.51
CA TYR A 72 -2.27 1.67 2.77
C TYR A 72 -2.19 0.87 4.06
N GLU A 73 -3.23 0.92 4.89
CA GLU A 73 -3.42 -0.13 5.88
C GLU A 73 -3.29 -1.42 5.09
N ARG A 74 -2.20 -2.17 5.34
CA ARG A 74 -2.23 -3.59 5.06
C ARG A 74 -3.56 -3.99 5.70
N SER A 75 -4.44 -4.68 4.99
CA SER A 75 -5.13 -5.74 5.71
C SER A 75 -3.94 -6.46 6.34
N ARG A 76 -3.71 -6.20 7.65
CA ARG A 76 -2.75 -6.96 8.42
C ARG A 76 -3.18 -8.33 8.00
N SER A 77 -2.30 -9.00 7.26
CA SER A 77 -2.53 -10.36 6.83
C SER A 77 -3.33 -10.97 7.96
N ARG A 78 -4.52 -11.51 7.67
CA ARG A 78 -5.10 -12.49 8.59
C ARG A 78 -4.05 -13.59 8.63
N SER A 79 -2.97 -13.36 9.37
CA SER A 79 -2.20 -14.35 10.06
C SER A 79 -3.33 -15.06 10.78
N PRO A 80 -3.65 -16.30 10.41
CA PRO A 80 -4.46 -17.09 11.30
C PRO A 80 -3.64 -17.07 12.58
N SER A 81 -4.10 -16.31 13.56
CA SER A 81 -3.57 -16.39 14.90
C SER A 81 -3.57 -17.87 15.19
N ALA A 82 -2.39 -18.48 15.23
CA ALA A 82 -2.25 -19.87 15.56
C ALA A 82 -3.00 -19.99 16.88
N LYS A 83 -4.15 -20.66 16.84
CA LYS A 83 -4.90 -20.99 18.04
C LYS A 83 -3.90 -21.79 18.86
N ARG A 84 -3.26 -21.13 19.81
CA ARG A 84 -2.49 -21.77 20.85
C ARG A 84 -3.54 -22.43 21.72
N THR A 85 -4.01 -23.59 21.28
CA THR A 85 -4.86 -24.48 22.07
C THR A 85 -4.00 -24.87 23.25
N THR A 86 -4.05 -24.08 24.31
CA THR A 86 -3.65 -24.53 25.62
C THR A 86 -4.62 -25.64 25.97
N SER A 87 -4.26 -26.89 25.67
CA SER A 87 -4.84 -28.04 26.33
C SER A 87 -4.41 -27.97 27.80
N ARG A 88 -5.05 -27.07 28.56
CA ARG A 88 -5.16 -27.28 29.99
C ARG A 88 -6.05 -28.50 30.12
N HIS A 89 -5.41 -29.64 30.32
CA HIS A 89 -6.01 -30.80 30.96
C HIS A 89 -6.66 -30.32 32.26
N ALA A 90 -7.93 -29.95 32.15
CA ALA A 90 -8.84 -29.96 33.28
C ALA A 90 -9.08 -31.44 33.61
N GLU A 91 -8.81 -31.78 34.87
CA GLU A 91 -9.36 -32.94 35.57
C GLU A 91 -9.13 -34.31 34.94
N GLN A 92 -8.04 -34.96 35.33
CA GLN A 92 -8.08 -36.39 35.60
C GLN A 92 -8.00 -36.61 37.11
N ALA A 93 -9.08 -36.24 37.80
CA ALA A 93 -9.44 -36.86 39.06
C ALA A 93 -10.22 -38.15 38.75
N CYS A 94 -9.50 -39.24 38.47
CA CYS A 94 -9.97 -40.61 38.72
C CYS A 94 -8.75 -41.52 38.68
N ARG A 95 -8.23 -41.87 39.87
CA ARG A 95 -6.92 -42.52 40.01
C ARG A 95 -6.97 -44.05 39.94
N ILE A 96 -8.13 -44.71 39.85
CA ILE A 96 -8.23 -46.15 39.55
C ILE A 96 -9.55 -46.47 38.84
N LYS A 97 -9.51 -47.28 37.77
CA LYS A 97 -10.67 -48.00 37.22
C LYS A 97 -10.49 -49.49 37.48
N LEU A 98 -11.32 -50.09 38.33
CA LEU A 98 -11.53 -51.53 38.37
C LEU A 98 -13.00 -51.77 38.02
N LEU A 99 -13.26 -52.45 36.89
CA LEU A 99 -14.61 -52.80 36.42
C LEU A 99 -15.60 -51.62 36.31
N GLY A 100 -15.13 -50.47 35.81
CA GLY A 100 -16.00 -49.49 35.14
C GLY A 100 -16.73 -48.45 36.00
N LEU A 101 -16.44 -48.30 37.29
CA LEU A 101 -16.92 -47.18 38.12
C LEU A 101 -15.72 -46.42 38.72
N CYS A 102 -15.75 -45.09 38.73
CA CYS A 102 -14.74 -44.22 39.36
C CYS A 102 -15.09 -44.03 40.85
N LEU A 103 -14.11 -44.25 41.74
CA LEU A 103 -14.15 -43.91 43.17
C LEU A 103 -13.28 -42.69 43.44
#